data_AF-W2QR43-F1
#
_entry.id   AF-W2QR43-F1
#
_cell.length_a   1.000
_cell.length_b   1.000
_cell.length_c   1.000
_cell.angle_alpha   90.00
_cell.angle_beta   90.00
_cell.angle_gamma   90.00
#
_symmetry.space_group_name_H-M   'P 1'
#
loop_
_entity.id
_entity.type
_entity.pdbx_description
1 polymer ?
#
loop_
_entity_poly.entity_id
_entity_poly.type
_entity_poly.pdbx_seq_one_letter_code
_entity_poly.pdbx_strand_id
1 'polypeptide(L)'
;MDDAAMNGHLEVVKWLHIHRHEGCTTDAMDEAARNGYLRVVQWLHSNRTEGCTTRAMDEAAANGHLHTVMWLNKYRPTSEHPRSSASSSGSRSSSRRRGGGCTTNAMDGAARGNYLDVVKILHKHREEGCTERAMDGAAAAGHLAMLKWLHEHRSEGSDDRLCVFNALKRASELAGRPDIITQQDTDQFVDNELVCYGRDLRQGARWKIVPRFLGRLRDAGRDFAYNQIATINHAIPGRRGAQVLEEIPIDDGINIVGAYNHHHIGHAAVLTIQGTKHLIYDLKEGKPISSAKRWMHFCVRSRSLSRR
;
A
#
# COMPACT_ATOMS: atom_id res chain seq x y z
N MET A 1 -36.76 10.45 1.29
CA MET A 1 -36.34 9.35 2.21
C MET A 1 -34.86 9.49 2.55
N ASP A 2 -34.05 9.88 1.58
CA ASP A 2 -32.60 10.14 1.70
C ASP A 2 -32.25 11.03 2.91
N ASP A 3 -32.89 12.19 3.08
CA ASP A 3 -32.62 13.08 4.23
C ASP A 3 -32.91 12.44 5.59
N ALA A 4 -33.98 11.65 5.68
CA ALA A 4 -34.32 10.95 6.92
C ALA A 4 -33.28 9.85 7.23
N ALA A 5 -32.77 9.18 6.20
CA ALA A 5 -31.73 8.18 6.35
C ALA A 5 -30.37 8.80 6.72
N MET A 6 -30.00 9.90 6.06
CA MET A 6 -28.80 10.68 6.35
C MET A 6 -28.76 11.18 7.80
N ASN A 7 -29.91 11.48 8.40
CA ASN A 7 -30.04 11.94 9.79
C ASN A 7 -30.37 10.82 10.80
N GLY A 8 -30.38 9.55 10.37
CA GLY A 8 -30.57 8.40 11.28
C GLY A 8 -32.00 8.19 11.77
N HIS A 9 -33.00 8.84 11.16
CA HIS A 9 -34.39 8.81 11.58
C HIS A 9 -35.12 7.56 11.06
N LEU A 10 -34.77 6.39 11.59
CA LEU A 10 -35.30 5.09 11.13
C LEU A 10 -36.84 5.03 11.07
N GLU A 11 -37.53 5.55 12.07
CA GLU A 11 -39.00 5.48 12.10
C GLU A 11 -39.63 6.38 11.02
N VAL A 12 -39.00 7.51 10.70
CA VAL A 12 -39.41 8.37 9.57
C VAL A 12 -39.14 7.65 8.25
N VAL A 13 -38.00 6.97 8.11
CA VAL A 13 -37.68 6.16 6.92
C VAL A 13 -38.74 5.07 6.69
N LYS A 14 -39.11 4.32 7.73
CA LYS A 14 -40.18 3.30 7.68
C LYS A 14 -41.52 3.92 7.30
N TRP A 15 -41.88 5.05 7.93
CA TRP A 15 -43.14 5.72 7.65
C TRP A 15 -43.21 6.19 6.20
N LEU A 16 -42.14 6.82 5.70
CA LEU A 16 -42.04 7.25 4.30
C LEU A 16 -42.11 6.07 3.34
N HIS A 17 -41.51 4.92 3.66
CA HIS A 17 -41.58 3.74 2.81
C HIS A 17 -43.00 3.19 2.62
N ILE A 18 -43.82 3.25 3.68
CA ILE A 18 -45.19 2.74 3.65
C ILE A 18 -46.14 3.74 2.97
N HIS A 19 -45.93 5.04 3.18
CA HIS A 19 -46.90 6.07 2.81
C HIS A 19 -46.52 6.89 1.57
N ARG A 20 -45.33 6.68 1.00
CA ARG A 20 -44.82 7.42 -0.15
C ARG A 20 -44.25 6.47 -1.22
N HIS A 21 -44.29 6.89 -2.48
CA HIS A 21 -43.92 6.05 -3.64
C HIS A 21 -42.69 6.56 -4.40
N GLU A 22 -42.16 7.73 -4.04
CA GLU A 22 -40.99 8.35 -4.68
C GLU A 22 -39.69 7.57 -4.47
N GLY A 23 -39.63 6.72 -3.43
CA GLY A 23 -38.47 5.89 -3.12
C GLY A 23 -37.30 6.65 -2.47
N CYS A 24 -36.10 6.10 -2.64
CA CYS A 24 -34.83 6.68 -2.22
C CYS A 24 -33.79 6.54 -3.34
N THR A 25 -32.63 7.17 -3.16
CA THR A 25 -31.45 6.92 -3.98
C THR A 25 -30.41 6.10 -3.19
N THR A 26 -29.28 5.76 -3.82
CA THR A 26 -28.13 5.16 -3.13
C THR A 26 -27.59 6.05 -2.00
N ASP A 27 -27.82 7.37 -2.06
CA ASP A 27 -27.39 8.32 -1.03
C ASP A 27 -28.03 8.01 0.33
N ALA A 28 -29.24 7.43 0.36
CA ALA A 28 -29.87 7.03 1.61
C ALA A 28 -29.00 6.03 2.40
N MET A 29 -28.42 5.04 1.73
CA MET A 29 -27.57 4.04 2.39
C MET A 29 -26.13 4.52 2.55
N ASP A 30 -25.60 5.25 1.56
CA ASP A 30 -24.25 5.82 1.62
C ASP A 30 -24.10 6.82 2.79
N GLU A 31 -25.02 7.78 2.91
CA GLU A 31 -24.99 8.80 3.97
C GLU A 31 -25.33 8.20 5.35
N ALA A 32 -26.25 7.23 5.41
CA ALA A 32 -26.50 6.50 6.65
C ALA A 32 -25.26 5.71 7.12
N ALA A 33 -24.51 5.13 6.18
CA ALA A 33 -23.27 4.44 6.48
C ALA A 33 -22.16 5.40 6.90
N ARG A 34 -22.01 6.54 6.20
CA ARG A 34 -21.07 7.64 6.54
C ARG A 34 -21.24 8.12 7.97
N ASN A 35 -22.48 8.22 8.46
CA ASN A 35 -22.81 8.69 9.81
C ASN A 35 -22.98 7.55 10.84
N GLY A 36 -22.73 6.30 10.45
CA GLY A 36 -22.72 5.16 11.38
C GLY A 36 -24.10 4.65 11.81
N TYR A 37 -25.18 5.03 11.10
CA TYR A 37 -26.54 4.62 11.39
C TYR A 37 -26.85 3.19 10.91
N LEU A 38 -26.18 2.20 11.52
CA LEU A 38 -26.27 0.79 11.15
C LEU A 38 -27.71 0.26 11.05
N ARG A 39 -28.61 0.67 11.95
CA ARG A 39 -30.03 0.22 11.91
C ARG A 39 -30.76 0.73 10.66
N VAL A 40 -30.43 1.93 10.20
CA VAL A 40 -30.97 2.49 8.95
C VAL A 40 -30.39 1.74 7.75
N VAL A 41 -29.07 1.50 7.74
CA VAL A 41 -28.39 0.72 6.69
C VAL A 41 -28.99 -0.68 6.55
N GLN A 42 -29.15 -1.40 7.66
CA GLN A 42 -29.78 -2.73 7.70
C GLN A 42 -31.21 -2.73 7.17
N TRP A 43 -31.98 -1.73 7.58
CA TRP A 43 -33.38 -1.61 7.18
C TRP A 43 -33.50 -1.30 5.69
N LEU A 44 -32.73 -0.33 5.19
CA LEU A 44 -32.69 0.02 3.77
C LEU A 44 -32.27 -1.19 2.94
N HIS A 45 -31.23 -1.92 3.33
CA HIS A 45 -30.79 -3.12 2.60
C HIS A 45 -31.85 -4.21 2.53
N SER A 46 -32.66 -4.37 3.58
CA SER A 46 -33.66 -5.43 3.63
C SER A 46 -34.97 -5.08 2.90
N ASN A 47 -35.24 -3.78 2.67
CA ASN A 47 -36.54 -3.29 2.19
C ASN A 47 -36.46 -2.49 0.88
N ARG A 48 -35.26 -2.15 0.42
CA ARG A 48 -34.99 -1.33 -0.77
C ARG A 48 -33.99 -2.04 -1.69
N THR A 49 -34.10 -1.77 -2.98
CA THR A 49 -33.29 -2.42 -4.03
C THR A 49 -32.16 -1.53 -4.55
N GLU A 50 -32.18 -0.24 -4.19
CA GLU A 50 -31.21 0.76 -4.62
C GLU A 50 -29.79 0.43 -4.14
N GLY A 51 -29.66 -0.19 -2.96
CA GLY A 51 -28.38 -0.60 -2.39
C GLY A 51 -27.50 0.59 -1.97
N CYS A 52 -26.20 0.38 -2.02
CA CYS A 52 -25.17 1.38 -1.72
C CYS A 52 -24.08 1.38 -2.79
N THR A 53 -23.31 2.47 -2.85
CA THR A 53 -22.10 2.55 -3.67
C THR A 53 -20.87 2.18 -2.83
N THR A 54 -19.68 2.32 -3.42
CA THR A 54 -18.41 2.18 -2.68
C THR A 54 -18.26 3.25 -1.59
N ARG A 55 -18.99 4.38 -1.70
CA ARG A 55 -18.96 5.46 -0.70
C ARG A 55 -19.40 5.00 0.68
N ALA A 56 -20.45 4.18 0.78
CA ALA A 56 -20.90 3.65 2.08
C ALA A 56 -19.75 3.02 2.88
N MET A 57 -18.94 2.20 2.24
CA MET A 57 -17.82 1.51 2.89
C MET A 57 -16.65 2.45 3.13
N ASP A 58 -16.26 3.24 2.13
CA ASP A 58 -15.11 4.15 2.23
C ASP A 58 -15.33 5.21 3.32
N GLU A 59 -16.52 5.80 3.37
CA GLU A 59 -16.87 6.85 4.33
C GLU A 59 -17.17 6.29 5.72
N ALA A 60 -17.81 5.12 5.85
CA ALA A 60 -17.96 4.46 7.15
C ALA A 60 -16.60 4.09 7.77
N ALA A 61 -15.64 3.67 6.94
CA ALA A 61 -14.29 3.37 7.39
C ALA A 61 -13.50 4.64 7.77
N ALA A 62 -13.60 5.69 6.96
CA ALA A 62 -12.95 6.97 7.22
C ALA A 62 -13.47 7.68 8.48
N ASN A 63 -14.71 7.40 8.90
CA ASN A 63 -15.30 7.92 10.15
C ASN A 63 -15.26 6.90 11.32
N GLY A 64 -14.63 5.73 11.13
CA GLY A 64 -14.42 4.78 12.22
C GLY A 64 -15.64 3.98 12.66
N HIS A 65 -16.67 3.89 11.83
CA HIS A 65 -17.92 3.18 12.14
C HIS A 65 -17.74 1.66 12.02
N LEU A 66 -17.03 1.07 12.98
CA LEU A 66 -16.63 -0.33 13.01
C LEU A 66 -17.76 -1.32 12.72
N HIS A 67 -18.90 -1.19 13.41
CA HIS A 67 -20.02 -2.11 13.23
C HIS A 67 -20.68 -1.98 11.85
N THR A 68 -20.73 -0.77 11.30
CA THR A 68 -21.19 -0.52 9.94
C THR A 68 -20.24 -1.14 8.92
N VAL A 69 -18.92 -0.96 9.09
CA VAL A 69 -17.90 -1.58 8.22
C VAL A 69 -17.97 -3.11 8.28
N MET A 70 -18.06 -3.70 9.47
CA MET A 70 -18.22 -5.16 9.63
C MET A 70 -19.46 -5.67 8.90
N TRP A 71 -20.57 -4.95 9.04
CA TRP A 71 -21.83 -5.33 8.43
C TRP A 71 -21.78 -5.21 6.89
N LEU A 72 -21.30 -4.08 6.36
CA LEU A 72 -21.13 -3.88 4.92
C LEU A 72 -20.16 -4.90 4.30
N ASN A 73 -19.12 -5.31 5.05
CA ASN A 73 -18.18 -6.33 4.59
C ASN A 73 -18.80 -7.74 4.57
N LYS A 74 -19.73 -8.02 5.49
CA LYS A 74 -20.46 -9.30 5.56
C LYS A 74 -21.53 -9.42 4.46
N TYR A 75 -22.25 -8.35 4.18
CA TYR A 75 -23.38 -8.33 3.26
C TYR A 75 -23.08 -7.57 1.97
N ARG A 76 -21.87 -7.77 1.41
CA ARG A 76 -21.51 -7.21 0.10
C ARG A 76 -22.65 -7.49 -0.88
N PRO A 77 -23.00 -6.54 -1.78
CA PRO A 77 -23.95 -6.81 -2.84
C PRO A 77 -23.28 -7.76 -3.85
N THR A 78 -23.16 -9.04 -3.50
CA THR A 78 -23.14 -10.11 -4.48
C THR A 78 -24.51 -10.09 -5.11
N SER A 79 -24.56 -10.05 -6.44
CA SER A 79 -25.77 -9.98 -7.26
C SER A 79 -26.71 -11.19 -7.15
N GLU A 80 -26.71 -11.90 -6.03
CA GLU A 80 -27.64 -12.96 -5.71
C GLU A 80 -28.19 -12.71 -4.31
N HIS A 81 -29.34 -12.04 -4.25
CA HIS A 81 -30.24 -12.21 -3.13
C HIS A 81 -31.23 -13.34 -3.46
N PRO A 82 -31.33 -14.38 -2.62
CA PRO A 82 -32.31 -15.43 -2.81
C PRO A 82 -33.66 -14.94 -2.30
N ARG A 83 -34.51 -14.46 -3.21
CA ARG A 83 -35.98 -14.65 -3.26
C ARG A 83 -36.66 -13.62 -4.15
N SER A 84 -37.08 -14.03 -5.34
CA SER A 84 -38.49 -14.31 -5.64
C SER A 84 -38.63 -14.72 -7.11
N SER A 85 -39.29 -15.84 -7.32
CA SER A 85 -39.66 -16.46 -8.59
C SER A 85 -40.45 -15.57 -9.54
N ALA A 86 -40.25 -15.85 -10.85
CA ALA A 86 -41.11 -15.60 -12.00
C ALA A 86 -41.05 -14.22 -12.69
N SER A 87 -40.33 -14.14 -13.83
CA SER A 87 -40.95 -13.98 -15.15
C SER A 87 -39.89 -13.91 -16.26
N SER A 88 -40.10 -14.69 -17.31
CA SER A 88 -39.32 -14.76 -18.54
C SER A 88 -39.54 -13.56 -19.46
N SER A 89 -38.48 -12.84 -19.85
CA SER A 89 -38.30 -12.32 -21.23
C SER A 89 -36.98 -11.54 -21.34
N GLY A 90 -36.28 -11.76 -22.45
CA GLY A 90 -34.88 -11.42 -22.63
C GLY A 90 -34.53 -9.95 -22.88
N SER A 91 -33.25 -9.66 -22.71
CA SER A 91 -32.38 -9.04 -23.73
C SER A 91 -30.96 -9.03 -23.18
N ARG A 92 -30.05 -9.71 -23.88
CA ARG A 92 -28.62 -9.71 -23.60
C ARG A 92 -28.03 -8.41 -24.12
N SER A 93 -27.69 -7.50 -23.23
CA SER A 93 -26.73 -6.42 -23.50
C SER A 93 -25.59 -6.48 -22.49
N SER A 94 -24.40 -6.62 -23.05
CA SER A 94 -23.13 -6.87 -22.41
C SER A 94 -22.64 -5.60 -21.70
N SER A 95 -22.67 -5.58 -20.37
CA SER A 95 -21.81 -4.71 -19.54
C SER A 95 -21.84 -5.20 -18.09
N ARG A 96 -21.21 -6.34 -17.84
CA ARG A 96 -20.86 -6.77 -16.47
C ARG A 96 -19.73 -5.86 -15.97
N ARG A 97 -20.06 -4.68 -15.45
CA ARG A 97 -19.14 -3.91 -14.62
C ARG A 97 -19.06 -4.57 -13.24
N ARG A 98 -18.05 -5.44 -13.08
CA ARG A 98 -17.53 -5.90 -11.78
C ARG A 98 -16.95 -4.68 -11.04
N GLY A 99 -17.78 -3.96 -10.27
CA GLY A 99 -17.32 -2.91 -9.35
C GLY A 99 -17.26 -3.49 -7.94
N GLY A 100 -16.04 -3.78 -7.44
CA GLY A 100 -15.83 -4.17 -6.05
C GLY A 100 -16.42 -3.13 -5.10
N GLY A 101 -17.03 -3.58 -3.99
CA GLY A 101 -17.82 -2.75 -3.06
C GLY A 101 -17.02 -1.74 -2.24
N CYS A 102 -15.88 -1.26 -2.74
CA CYS A 102 -14.94 -0.41 -2.03
C CYS A 102 -13.74 0.06 -2.84
N THR A 103 -13.04 1.08 -2.32
CA THR A 103 -11.74 1.51 -2.83
C THR A 103 -10.64 1.46 -1.74
N THR A 104 -9.41 1.83 -2.11
CA THR A 104 -8.29 2.04 -1.18
C THR A 104 -8.55 3.17 -0.18
N ASN A 105 -9.47 4.09 -0.48
CA ASN A 105 -9.83 5.22 0.39
C ASN A 105 -10.37 4.77 1.75
N ALA A 106 -11.02 3.60 1.83
CA ALA A 106 -11.52 3.06 3.10
C ALA A 106 -10.38 2.88 4.11
N MET A 107 -9.29 2.22 3.71
CA MET A 107 -8.17 1.94 4.61
C MET A 107 -7.30 3.18 4.81
N ASP A 108 -7.15 4.02 3.77
CA ASP A 108 -6.43 5.31 3.85
C ASP A 108 -7.09 6.27 4.85
N GLY A 109 -8.42 6.43 4.76
CA GLY A 109 -9.21 7.24 5.68
C GLY A 109 -9.18 6.66 7.10
N ALA A 110 -9.37 5.34 7.24
CA ALA A 110 -9.35 4.67 8.54
C ALA A 110 -7.99 4.84 9.26
N ALA A 111 -6.88 4.78 8.52
CA ALA A 111 -5.55 5.01 9.07
C ALA A 111 -5.35 6.47 9.53
N ARG A 112 -5.80 7.44 8.71
CA ARG A 112 -5.72 8.87 9.04
C ARG A 112 -6.54 9.20 10.30
N GLY A 113 -7.66 8.52 10.53
CA GLY A 113 -8.50 8.68 11.71
C GLY A 113 -8.10 7.81 12.93
N ASN A 114 -6.99 7.09 12.86
CA ASN A 114 -6.52 6.15 13.89
C ASN A 114 -7.48 4.98 14.21
N TYR A 115 -8.33 4.57 13.27
CA TYR A 115 -9.27 3.48 13.47
C TYR A 115 -8.60 2.12 13.21
N LEU A 116 -7.70 1.71 14.10
CA LEU A 116 -6.85 0.52 13.94
C LEU A 116 -7.65 -0.77 13.74
N ASP A 117 -8.76 -0.94 14.46
CA ASP A 117 -9.60 -2.14 14.33
C ASP A 117 -10.32 -2.19 12.98
N VAL A 118 -10.73 -1.03 12.46
CA VAL A 118 -11.27 -0.91 11.10
C VAL A 118 -10.20 -1.29 10.09
N VAL A 119 -8.99 -0.74 10.21
CA VAL A 119 -7.86 -1.07 9.32
C VAL A 119 -7.54 -2.57 9.32
N LYS A 120 -7.48 -3.21 10.49
CA LYS A 120 -7.25 -4.66 10.62
C LYS A 120 -8.33 -5.49 9.93
N ILE A 121 -9.60 -5.11 10.08
CA ILE A 121 -10.73 -5.81 9.45
C ILE A 121 -10.68 -5.65 7.95
N LEU A 122 -10.47 -4.43 7.47
CA LEU A 122 -10.34 -4.16 6.04
C LEU A 122 -9.18 -4.98 5.47
N HIS A 123 -8.02 -5.00 6.12
CA HIS A 123 -6.85 -5.76 5.67
C HIS A 123 -7.08 -7.28 5.67
N LYS A 124 -7.76 -7.83 6.68
CA LYS A 124 -8.06 -9.26 6.75
C LYS A 124 -9.01 -9.74 5.65
N HIS A 125 -9.90 -8.88 5.18
CA HIS A 125 -11.03 -9.28 4.33
C HIS A 125 -11.00 -8.67 2.92
N ARG A 126 -10.01 -7.85 2.57
CA ARG A 126 -9.99 -7.07 1.32
C ARG A 126 -8.63 -7.11 0.66
N GLU A 127 -8.65 -7.19 -0.67
CA GLU A 127 -7.45 -7.33 -1.50
C GLU A 127 -6.92 -5.96 -1.97
N GLU A 128 -7.75 -4.91 -1.95
CA GLU A 128 -7.39 -3.57 -2.41
C GLU A 128 -6.34 -2.88 -1.51
N GLY A 129 -6.27 -3.22 -0.22
CA GLY A 129 -5.28 -2.69 0.70
C GLY A 129 -5.37 -1.18 0.96
N CYS A 130 -4.21 -0.54 1.16
CA CYS A 130 -4.04 0.90 1.41
C CYS A 130 -2.89 1.46 0.56
N THR A 131 -2.97 2.74 0.17
CA THR A 131 -1.92 3.44 -0.60
C THR A 131 -0.93 4.14 0.32
N GLU A 132 0.16 4.77 -0.17
CA GLU A 132 1.05 5.61 0.67
C GLU A 132 0.31 6.62 1.59
N ARG A 133 -0.91 7.05 1.22
CA ARG A 133 -1.70 8.04 1.96
C ARG A 133 -2.08 7.60 3.37
N ALA A 134 -2.32 6.32 3.64
CA ALA A 134 -2.61 5.88 5.01
C ALA A 134 -1.40 6.09 5.95
N MET A 135 -0.18 5.91 5.46
CA MET A 135 1.04 6.14 6.25
C MET A 135 1.31 7.63 6.43
N ASP A 136 1.22 8.41 5.35
CA ASP A 136 1.35 9.87 5.41
C ASP A 136 0.29 10.48 6.34
N GLY A 137 -0.95 10.01 6.26
CA GLY A 137 -2.05 10.43 7.13
C GLY A 137 -1.83 10.05 8.59
N ALA A 138 -1.44 8.80 8.87
CA ALA A 138 -1.12 8.37 10.23
C ALA A 138 0.08 9.11 10.82
N ALA A 139 1.10 9.42 10.01
CA ALA A 139 2.26 10.21 10.43
C ALA A 139 1.89 11.67 10.72
N ALA A 140 1.16 12.32 9.80
CA ALA A 140 0.71 13.70 9.97
C ALA A 140 -0.16 13.88 11.21
N ALA A 141 -0.94 12.86 11.58
CA ALA A 141 -1.81 12.86 12.75
C ALA A 141 -1.16 12.27 14.03
N GLY A 142 0.12 11.86 13.98
CA GLY A 142 0.86 11.37 15.15
C GLY A 142 0.46 9.97 15.65
N HIS A 143 -0.12 9.12 14.79
CA HIS A 143 -0.67 7.82 15.16
C HIS A 143 0.39 6.70 15.12
N LEU A 144 1.26 6.65 16.15
CA LEU A 144 2.39 5.73 16.21
C LEU A 144 2.00 4.24 16.15
N ALA A 145 0.92 3.83 16.81
CA ALA A 145 0.46 2.44 16.80
C ALA A 145 -0.02 2.02 15.40
N MET A 146 -0.75 2.91 14.71
CA MET A 146 -1.17 2.71 13.33
C MET A 146 0.04 2.61 12.39
N LEU A 147 1.03 3.48 12.54
CA LEU A 147 2.26 3.44 11.74
C LEU A 147 3.03 2.13 11.89
N LYS A 148 3.20 1.64 13.13
CA LYS A 148 3.86 0.35 13.38
C LYS A 148 3.10 -0.79 12.69
N TRP A 149 1.78 -0.80 12.86
CA TRP A 149 0.94 -1.84 12.28
C TRP A 149 0.97 -1.79 10.74
N LEU A 150 0.80 -0.62 10.14
CA LEU A 150 0.89 -0.43 8.68
C LEU A 150 2.28 -0.78 8.15
N HIS A 151 3.35 -0.45 8.88
CA HIS A 151 4.71 -0.84 8.49
C HIS A 151 4.90 -2.36 8.49
N GLU A 152 4.29 -3.07 9.44
CA GLU A 152 4.38 -4.53 9.55
C GLU A 152 3.47 -5.28 8.55
N HIS A 153 2.43 -4.63 8.01
CA HIS A 153 1.35 -5.30 7.25
C HIS A 153 1.10 -4.70 5.84
N ARG A 154 1.88 -3.72 5.40
CA ARG A 154 1.76 -3.16 4.04
C ARG A 154 2.47 -4.00 3.00
N SER A 155 1.76 -4.27 1.91
CA SER A 155 2.31 -4.90 0.71
C SER A 155 2.93 -3.90 -0.26
N GLU A 156 2.61 -2.59 -0.22
CA GLU A 156 3.26 -1.55 -1.02
C GLU A 156 4.54 -1.05 -0.33
N GLY A 157 5.68 -1.31 -0.96
CA GLY A 157 6.98 -1.49 -0.29
C GLY A 157 7.24 -2.98 -0.09
N SER A 158 7.64 -3.66 -1.16
CA SER A 158 7.70 -5.12 -1.28
C SER A 158 8.03 -5.86 0.01
N ASP A 159 7.17 -6.82 0.36
CA ASP A 159 7.43 -7.97 1.24
C ASP A 159 8.62 -8.83 0.77
N ASP A 160 9.27 -8.41 -0.32
CA ASP A 160 10.55 -8.93 -0.73
C ASP A 160 11.63 -8.43 0.24
N ARG A 161 11.90 -9.26 1.25
CA ARG A 161 13.02 -9.08 2.18
C ARG A 161 14.39 -9.12 1.47
N LEU A 162 14.38 -9.28 0.14
CA LEU A 162 15.47 -9.10 -0.81
C LEU A 162 15.46 -7.72 -1.49
N CYS A 163 14.67 -6.76 -1.02
CA CYS A 163 14.48 -5.43 -1.63
C CYS A 163 15.80 -4.72 -1.98
N VAL A 164 16.83 -4.84 -1.16
CA VAL A 164 18.15 -4.27 -1.44
C VAL A 164 18.82 -4.90 -2.68
N PHE A 165 18.66 -6.20 -2.90
CA PHE A 165 19.22 -6.90 -4.06
C PHE A 165 18.46 -6.51 -5.33
N ASN A 166 17.14 -6.37 -5.25
CA ASN A 166 16.33 -5.86 -6.35
C ASN A 166 16.67 -4.41 -6.67
N ALA A 167 16.94 -3.57 -5.66
CA ALA A 167 17.37 -2.18 -5.86
C ALA A 167 18.72 -2.13 -6.58
N LEU A 168 19.68 -2.98 -6.17
CA LEU A 168 20.97 -3.11 -6.84
C LEU A 168 20.82 -3.54 -8.29
N LYS A 169 19.99 -4.55 -8.56
CA LYS A 169 19.63 -4.97 -9.92
C LYS A 169 19.05 -3.82 -10.72
N ARG A 170 18.04 -3.13 -10.19
CA ARG A 170 17.40 -1.99 -10.85
C ARG A 170 18.37 -0.86 -11.15
N ALA A 171 19.33 -0.60 -10.28
CA ALA A 171 20.37 0.39 -10.53
C ALA A 171 21.26 0.01 -11.71
N SER A 172 21.58 -1.28 -11.89
CA SER A 172 22.33 -1.78 -13.05
C SER A 172 21.56 -1.60 -14.37
N GLU A 173 20.25 -1.88 -14.35
CA GLU A 173 19.34 -1.68 -15.49
C GLU A 173 19.25 -0.20 -15.90
N LEU A 174 19.02 0.69 -14.92
CA LEU A 174 18.88 2.14 -15.16
C LEU A 174 20.15 2.76 -15.73
N ALA A 175 21.28 2.12 -15.52
CA ALA A 175 22.54 2.57 -16.04
C ALA A 175 22.94 1.89 -17.37
N GLY A 176 22.05 1.07 -17.93
CA GLY A 176 22.25 0.42 -19.21
C GLY A 176 23.19 -0.79 -19.17
N ARG A 177 23.42 -1.39 -18.00
CA ARG A 177 24.20 -2.63 -17.85
C ARG A 177 23.46 -3.67 -17.00
N PRO A 178 22.34 -4.22 -17.49
CA PRO A 178 21.60 -5.27 -16.79
C PRO A 178 22.40 -6.58 -16.65
N ASP A 179 23.53 -6.70 -17.34
CA ASP A 179 24.47 -7.83 -17.27
C ASP A 179 25.25 -7.93 -15.96
N ILE A 180 25.33 -6.82 -15.20
CA ILE A 180 26.11 -6.77 -13.96
C ILE A 180 25.42 -7.53 -12.84
N ILE A 181 24.10 -7.42 -12.72
CA ILE A 181 23.30 -8.09 -11.68
C ILE A 181 22.07 -8.70 -12.34
N THR A 182 22.06 -10.01 -12.44
CA THR A 182 20.92 -10.76 -12.97
C THR A 182 20.03 -11.27 -11.84
N GLN A 183 18.81 -11.70 -12.17
CA GLN A 183 17.95 -12.38 -11.20
C GLN A 183 18.62 -13.66 -10.66
N GLN A 184 19.29 -14.39 -11.55
CA GLN A 184 20.00 -15.63 -11.20
C GLN A 184 21.09 -15.40 -10.16
N ASP A 185 21.82 -14.26 -10.23
CA ASP A 185 22.85 -13.93 -9.24
C ASP A 185 22.24 -13.76 -7.84
N THR A 186 21.08 -13.08 -7.76
CA THR A 186 20.34 -12.90 -6.51
C THR A 186 19.85 -14.24 -5.97
N ASP A 187 19.18 -15.04 -6.80
CA ASP A 187 18.60 -16.32 -6.40
C ASP A 187 19.70 -17.28 -5.90
N GLN A 188 20.79 -17.40 -6.66
CA GLN A 188 21.92 -18.26 -6.29
C GLN A 188 22.64 -17.75 -5.05
N PHE A 189 22.65 -16.44 -4.79
CA PHE A 189 23.22 -15.92 -3.55
C PHE A 189 22.34 -16.20 -2.33
N VAL A 190 21.02 -16.02 -2.47
CA VAL A 190 20.06 -16.31 -1.41
C VAL A 190 20.08 -17.79 -1.05
N ASP A 191 20.10 -18.68 -2.04
CA ASP A 191 20.17 -20.12 -1.81
C ASP A 191 21.50 -20.53 -1.17
N ASN A 192 22.63 -19.98 -1.62
CA ASN A 192 23.93 -20.25 -1.02
C ASN A 192 24.01 -19.77 0.44
N GLU A 193 23.39 -18.63 0.78
CA GLU A 193 23.36 -18.13 2.15
C GLU A 193 22.52 -19.02 3.09
N LEU A 194 21.43 -19.58 2.57
CA LEU A 194 20.62 -20.54 3.30
C LEU A 194 21.36 -21.87 3.47
N VAL A 195 21.90 -22.43 2.39
CA VAL A 195 22.53 -23.76 2.40
C VAL A 195 23.85 -23.77 3.15
N CYS A 196 24.76 -22.84 2.84
CA CYS A 196 26.12 -22.89 3.38
C CYS A 196 26.23 -22.29 4.79
N TYR A 197 25.26 -21.47 5.19
CA TYR A 197 25.38 -20.71 6.43
C TYR A 197 24.09 -20.66 7.28
N GLY A 198 23.02 -21.35 6.87
CA GLY A 198 21.76 -21.37 7.60
C GLY A 198 21.05 -20.01 7.68
N ARG A 199 21.38 -19.06 6.78
CA ARG A 199 20.81 -17.71 6.79
C ARG A 199 19.74 -17.59 5.72
N ASP A 200 18.48 -17.63 6.15
CA ASP A 200 17.36 -17.38 5.25
C ASP A 200 17.19 -15.88 5.00
N LEU A 201 17.77 -15.36 3.91
CA LEU A 201 17.65 -13.95 3.55
C LEU A 201 16.22 -13.54 3.18
N ARG A 202 15.35 -14.51 2.86
CA ARG A 202 13.91 -14.28 2.66
C ARG A 202 13.21 -13.89 3.95
N GLN A 203 13.88 -14.05 5.10
CA GLN A 203 13.42 -13.57 6.40
C GLN A 203 13.97 -12.19 6.79
N GLY A 204 14.90 -11.61 6.01
CA GLY A 204 15.45 -10.28 6.26
C GLY A 204 16.94 -10.20 5.95
N ALA A 205 17.33 -9.41 4.96
CA ALA A 205 18.74 -9.13 4.68
C ALA A 205 19.32 -8.10 5.67
N ARG A 206 20.46 -8.44 6.28
CA ARG A 206 21.25 -7.47 7.06
C ARG A 206 22.17 -6.68 6.14
N TRP A 207 22.47 -5.43 6.47
CA TRP A 207 23.41 -4.60 5.69
C TRP A 207 24.77 -5.28 5.46
N LYS A 208 25.30 -5.98 6.47
CA LYS A 208 26.58 -6.70 6.38
C LYS A 208 26.62 -7.79 5.30
N ILE A 209 25.46 -8.26 4.81
CA ILE A 209 25.36 -9.25 3.75
C ILE A 209 25.53 -8.61 2.36
N VAL A 210 25.15 -7.34 2.20
CA VAL A 210 25.19 -6.63 0.91
C VAL A 210 26.62 -6.52 0.36
N PRO A 211 27.65 -6.12 1.14
CA PRO A 211 29.04 -6.15 0.65
C PRO A 211 29.51 -7.53 0.22
N ARG A 212 29.00 -8.62 0.81
CA ARG A 212 29.38 -9.99 0.43
C ARG A 212 28.79 -10.39 -0.92
N PHE A 213 27.53 -10.02 -1.17
CA PHE A 213 26.91 -10.20 -2.48
C PHE A 213 27.69 -9.47 -3.58
N LEU A 214 28.07 -8.21 -3.32
CA LEU A 214 28.86 -7.42 -4.26
C LEU A 214 30.27 -7.99 -4.44
N GLY A 215 30.93 -8.42 -3.36
CA GLY A 215 32.22 -9.10 -3.45
C GLY A 215 32.17 -10.28 -4.41
N ARG A 216 31.13 -11.11 -4.32
CA ARG A 216 30.91 -12.26 -5.23
C ARG A 216 30.79 -11.84 -6.70
N LEU A 217 30.03 -10.78 -7.00
CA LEU A 217 29.89 -10.28 -8.37
C LEU A 217 31.24 -9.77 -8.93
N ARG A 218 32.01 -9.07 -8.10
CA ARG A 218 33.35 -8.59 -8.46
C ARG A 218 34.28 -9.78 -8.72
N ASP A 219 34.25 -10.79 -7.86
CA ASP A 219 35.08 -11.98 -7.99
C ASP A 219 34.67 -12.81 -9.23
N ALA A 220 33.41 -12.70 -9.69
CA ALA A 220 32.93 -13.22 -10.97
C ALA A 220 33.32 -12.35 -12.19
N GLY A 221 34.20 -11.36 -12.02
CA GLY A 221 34.72 -10.49 -13.08
C GLY A 221 33.74 -9.45 -13.59
N ARG A 222 32.65 -9.17 -12.86
CA ARG A 222 31.73 -8.07 -13.23
C ARG A 222 32.41 -6.74 -12.95
N ASP A 223 32.51 -5.91 -13.99
CA ASP A 223 33.10 -4.57 -13.90
C ASP A 223 32.06 -3.56 -13.40
N PHE A 224 32.15 -3.20 -12.11
CA PHE A 224 31.34 -2.17 -11.49
C PHE A 224 32.14 -1.45 -10.39
N ALA A 225 31.81 -0.18 -10.15
CA ALA A 225 32.42 0.63 -9.09
C ALA A 225 31.35 1.15 -8.11
N TYR A 226 31.17 0.46 -6.98
CA TYR A 226 30.41 0.97 -5.83
C TYR A 226 31.36 1.60 -4.82
N ASN A 227 31.57 2.92 -4.92
CA ASN A 227 32.62 3.61 -4.15
C ASN A 227 32.27 3.87 -2.67
N GLN A 228 31.01 3.71 -2.24
CA GLN A 228 30.55 4.23 -0.94
C GLN A 228 29.64 3.30 -0.12
N ILE A 229 29.46 2.03 -0.52
CA ILE A 229 28.54 1.10 0.18
C ILE A 229 28.96 0.82 1.63
N ALA A 230 30.25 0.93 1.95
CA ALA A 230 30.76 0.58 3.27
C ALA A 230 30.87 1.77 4.25
N THR A 231 30.96 3.01 3.77
CA THR A 231 31.56 4.11 4.54
C THR A 231 30.59 5.19 5.00
N ILE A 232 29.40 5.31 4.40
CA ILE A 232 28.52 6.45 4.70
C ILE A 232 27.11 5.99 5.08
N ASN A 233 26.98 5.31 6.22
CA ASN A 233 25.68 5.18 6.86
C ASN A 233 25.26 6.55 7.42
N HIS A 234 24.49 7.34 6.68
CA HIS A 234 23.86 8.58 7.16
C HIS A 234 22.70 8.28 8.14
N ALA A 235 22.92 7.35 9.08
CA ALA A 235 22.06 7.17 10.21
C ALA A 235 22.08 8.47 11.03
N ILE A 236 20.99 9.23 11.05
CA ILE A 236 20.83 10.31 12.04
C ILE A 236 20.22 9.69 13.29
N PRO A 237 20.99 9.51 14.39
CA PRO A 237 20.47 8.89 15.60
C PRO A 237 19.28 9.70 16.15
N GLY A 238 18.22 9.01 16.57
CA GLY A 238 17.05 9.65 17.21
C GLY A 238 15.98 10.23 16.27
N ARG A 239 16.17 10.21 14.93
CA ARG A 239 15.20 10.77 13.96
C ARG A 239 14.55 9.69 13.07
N ARG A 240 13.84 8.73 13.68
CA ARG A 240 13.04 7.73 12.93
C ARG A 240 11.85 8.41 12.24
N GLY A 241 11.66 8.14 10.94
CA GLY A 241 10.54 8.69 10.16
C GLY A 241 10.65 10.16 9.76
N ALA A 242 11.81 10.80 9.97
CA ALA A 242 12.07 12.15 9.48
C ALA A 242 12.44 12.15 7.98
N GLN A 243 12.15 13.25 7.27
CA GLN A 243 12.56 13.48 5.89
C GLN A 243 14.07 13.78 5.82
N VAL A 244 14.89 12.74 5.96
CA VAL A 244 16.35 12.92 6.06
C VAL A 244 16.99 13.08 4.68
N LEU A 245 16.33 12.67 3.60
CA LEU A 245 16.90 12.67 2.24
C LEU A 245 17.27 14.08 1.75
N GLU A 246 16.56 15.12 2.17
CA GLU A 246 16.85 16.52 1.82
C GLU A 246 18.02 17.11 2.62
N GLU A 247 18.37 16.49 3.75
CA GLU A 247 19.46 16.92 4.64
C GLU A 247 20.78 16.20 4.31
N ILE A 248 20.75 15.16 3.48
CA ILE A 248 21.93 14.42 3.05
C ILE A 248 22.48 15.06 1.76
N PRO A 249 23.78 15.42 1.69
CA PRO A 249 24.39 15.83 0.45
C PRO A 249 24.48 14.61 -0.49
N ILE A 250 23.64 14.58 -1.53
CA ILE A 250 23.65 13.51 -2.54
C ILE A 250 24.12 14.09 -3.86
N ASP A 251 25.15 13.49 -4.44
CA ASP A 251 25.69 13.86 -5.75
C ASP A 251 24.82 13.34 -6.90
N ASP A 252 24.93 14.01 -8.05
CA ASP A 252 24.43 13.52 -9.34
C ASP A 252 24.90 12.08 -9.63
N GLY A 253 23.97 11.23 -10.07
CA GLY A 253 24.20 9.82 -10.39
C GLY A 253 23.08 8.88 -9.95
N ILE A 254 23.38 7.58 -9.98
CA ILE A 254 22.46 6.51 -9.55
C ILE A 254 22.82 6.13 -8.11
N ASN A 255 21.82 6.25 -7.24
CA ASN A 255 21.97 6.02 -5.82
C ASN A 255 21.05 4.91 -5.29
N ILE A 256 21.55 4.04 -4.41
CA ILE A 256 20.71 3.09 -3.65
C ILE A 256 20.36 3.70 -2.31
N VAL A 257 19.11 3.57 -1.93
CA VAL A 257 18.53 4.33 -0.84
C VAL A 257 17.55 3.42 -0.11
N GLY A 258 17.56 3.43 1.22
CA GLY A 258 16.79 2.45 1.97
C GLY A 258 16.42 2.84 3.38
N ALA A 259 15.39 2.18 3.89
CA ALA A 259 14.98 2.20 5.28
C ALA A 259 15.47 0.91 5.96
N TYR A 260 16.06 1.03 7.15
CA TYR A 260 16.56 -0.11 7.91
C TYR A 260 16.24 0.07 9.40
N ASN A 261 16.21 -1.05 10.13
CA ASN A 261 16.17 -1.07 11.59
C ASN A 261 17.49 -1.64 12.15
N HIS A 262 17.63 -1.76 13.46
CA HIS A 262 18.88 -2.26 14.09
C HIS A 262 19.31 -3.66 13.63
N HIS A 263 18.45 -4.42 12.95
CA HIS A 263 18.68 -5.81 12.57
C HIS A 263 18.66 -6.04 11.05
N HIS A 264 17.75 -5.40 10.30
CA HIS A 264 17.47 -5.70 8.90
C HIS A 264 17.19 -4.46 8.06
N ILE A 265 17.42 -4.58 6.76
CA ILE A 265 16.96 -3.62 5.75
C ILE A 265 15.47 -3.89 5.52
N GLY A 266 14.63 -2.88 5.76
CA GLY A 266 13.17 -3.00 5.61
C GLY A 266 12.72 -2.74 4.16
N HIS A 267 13.25 -1.71 3.53
CA HIS A 267 12.93 -1.37 2.15
C HIS A 267 14.12 -0.67 1.47
N ALA A 268 14.26 -0.84 0.16
CA ALA A 268 15.29 -0.19 -0.64
C ALA A 268 14.74 0.18 -2.02
N ALA A 269 15.20 1.31 -2.55
CA ALA A 269 14.82 1.87 -3.83
C ALA A 269 16.05 2.43 -4.56
N VAL A 270 15.85 2.87 -5.81
CA VAL A 270 16.90 3.55 -6.58
C VAL A 270 16.54 5.02 -6.77
N LEU A 271 17.45 5.93 -6.41
CA LEU A 271 17.32 7.37 -6.61
C LEU A 271 18.30 7.83 -7.69
N THR A 272 17.80 8.39 -8.78
CA THR A 272 18.64 9.04 -9.79
C THR A 272 18.58 10.55 -9.61
N ILE A 273 19.74 11.20 -9.58
CA ILE A 273 19.88 12.65 -9.48
C ILE A 273 20.63 13.19 -10.69
N GLN A 274 20.08 14.23 -11.30
CA GLN A 274 20.72 14.98 -12.38
C GLN A 274 20.36 16.46 -12.24
N GLY A 275 21.29 17.27 -11.74
CA GLY A 275 21.04 18.66 -11.37
C GLY A 275 19.93 18.77 -10.32
N THR A 276 18.84 19.46 -10.64
CA THR A 276 17.69 19.63 -9.74
C THR A 276 16.63 18.53 -9.89
N LYS A 277 16.84 17.55 -10.77
CA LYS A 277 15.85 16.49 -11.04
C LYS A 277 16.17 15.25 -10.21
N HIS A 278 15.20 14.83 -9.39
CA HIS A 278 15.28 13.67 -8.51
C HIS A 278 14.17 12.69 -8.90
N LEU A 279 14.53 11.46 -9.27
CA LEU A 279 13.57 10.40 -9.59
C LEU A 279 13.85 9.18 -8.71
N ILE A 280 12.81 8.66 -8.06
CA ILE A 280 12.91 7.44 -7.24
C ILE A 280 12.20 6.31 -7.97
N TYR A 281 12.83 5.15 -8.08
CA TYR A 281 12.27 3.95 -8.68
C TYR A 281 12.04 2.91 -7.58
N ASP A 282 10.78 2.52 -7.39
CA ASP A 282 10.41 1.38 -6.55
C ASP A 282 10.60 0.06 -7.32
N LEU A 283 10.71 -1.03 -6.58
CA LEU A 283 11.02 -2.38 -7.05
C LEU A 283 9.84 -3.06 -7.76
N LYS A 284 8.63 -2.51 -7.63
CA LYS A 284 7.41 -3.08 -8.21
C LYS A 284 7.06 -2.53 -9.60
N GLU A 285 7.44 -1.28 -9.89
CA GLU A 285 7.07 -0.62 -11.14
C GLU A 285 8.29 0.05 -11.79
N GLY A 286 8.44 -0.15 -13.11
CA GLY A 286 9.54 0.44 -13.86
C GLY A 286 9.49 1.97 -14.00
N LYS A 287 8.49 2.63 -13.42
CA LYS A 287 8.29 4.08 -13.49
C LYS A 287 8.71 4.74 -12.17
N PRO A 288 9.23 5.98 -12.22
CA PRO A 288 9.60 6.69 -11.02
C PRO A 288 8.36 7.13 -10.22
N ILE A 289 8.44 7.03 -8.89
CA ILE A 289 7.41 7.42 -7.93
C ILE A 289 7.80 8.72 -7.20
N SER A 290 6.81 9.55 -6.88
CA SER A 290 7.02 10.87 -6.26
C SER A 290 7.03 10.84 -4.72
N SER A 291 6.46 9.80 -4.10
CA SER A 291 6.11 9.76 -2.67
C SER A 291 7.17 9.15 -1.74
N ALA A 292 8.17 8.43 -2.27
CA ALA A 292 9.14 7.72 -1.44
C ALA A 292 10.17 8.61 -0.72
N LYS A 293 10.33 9.89 -1.12
CA LYS A 293 11.35 10.83 -0.58
C LYS A 293 11.37 10.93 0.95
N ARG A 294 10.22 10.70 1.60
CA ARG A 294 10.04 10.91 3.05
C ARG A 294 10.59 9.79 3.94
N TRP A 295 10.88 8.61 3.39
CA TRP A 295 11.10 7.38 4.17
C TRP A 295 12.54 6.85 4.12
N MET A 296 13.44 7.57 3.44
CA MET A 296 14.73 7.05 3.04
C MET A 296 15.82 7.58 3.97
N HIS A 297 16.50 6.68 4.67
CA HIS A 297 17.42 7.00 5.76
C HIS A 297 18.90 6.86 5.39
N PHE A 298 19.22 6.58 4.12
CA PHE A 298 20.59 6.32 3.67
C PHE A 298 20.70 6.39 2.14
N CYS A 299 21.90 6.67 1.62
CA CYS A 299 22.23 6.81 0.19
C CYS A 299 23.59 6.14 -0.15
N VAL A 300 23.66 5.42 -1.27
CA VAL A 300 24.87 4.79 -1.85
C VAL A 300 25.08 5.27 -3.25
N ARG A 301 26.30 5.65 -3.63
CA ARG A 301 26.67 5.94 -5.01
C ARG A 301 27.16 4.72 -5.81
N SER A 302 26.70 4.56 -7.07
CA SER A 302 27.44 3.84 -8.13
C SER A 302 28.15 4.87 -9.01
N ARG A 303 29.46 4.74 -9.24
CA ARG A 303 30.26 5.77 -9.94
C ARG A 303 30.66 5.42 -11.37
N SER A 304 30.32 4.25 -11.89
CA SER A 304 30.62 3.94 -13.28
C SER A 304 29.70 2.87 -13.83
N LEU A 305 28.64 3.34 -14.44
CA LEU A 305 28.00 2.68 -15.56
C LEU A 305 28.16 3.64 -16.75
N SER A 306 29.40 4.07 -16.96
CA SER A 306 29.79 4.88 -18.09
C SER A 306 29.83 3.98 -19.31
N ARG A 307 29.09 4.36 -20.35
CA ARG A 307 29.36 3.86 -21.71
C ARG A 307 30.85 4.04 -21.98
N ARG A 308 31.56 2.95 -22.26
CA ARG A 308 32.63 2.99 -23.24
C ARG A 308 32.00 2.67 -24.59
#